data_AF-A0A257HKL6-F1
#
_entry.id   AF-A0A257HKL6-F1
#
_cell.length_a   1.000
_cell.length_b   1.000
_cell.length_c   1.000
_cell.angle_alpha   90.00
_cell.angle_beta   90.00
_cell.angle_gamma   90.00
#
_symmetry.space_group_name_H-M   'P 1'
#
loop_
_entity.id
_entity.type
_entity.pdbx_description
1 polymer ?
#
loop_
_entity_poly.entity_id
_entity_poly.type
_entity_poly.pdbx_seq_one_letter_code
_entity_poly.pdbx_strand_id
1 'polypeptide(L)'
;MQGGVYKLVTIFSSRVIVVSGTSSVAMPFIDTHAHVFLRSLPMVANRRYTPGYDASLQNYIQMLMDNDVGCGVLIQPSFLGTDNSYLLEALDRYPNALRGVVVVAPDVSDDDLADMNQRGVVGIRFNMIGKDIAEIATPETKALLKRIGALGWHVEVQARGAALPEVFRHLESFDGHIVIDHFGLPDPRLGLRDPGFRQLLREGESGRTFVKLSAGYRCQGLDVAPLAGALLATLGPRRLLWGSDWPWTQFENGRTYPKIAADLARWLPDLHALDQIDQTASGLFRFSVPLHQALHRQRKVA
;
A
#
# COMPACT_ATOMS: atom_id res chain seq x y z
N MET A 1 -14.46 29.81 -44.27
CA MET A 1 -13.48 29.45 -43.22
C MET A 1 -14.25 28.94 -42.03
N GLN A 2 -14.43 27.62 -41.93
CA GLN A 2 -15.20 26.96 -40.88
C GLN A 2 -14.26 26.44 -39.79
N GLY A 3 -14.66 26.67 -38.54
CA GLY A 3 -13.92 26.31 -37.34
C GLY A 3 -13.82 24.79 -37.14
N GLY A 4 -12.60 24.35 -36.80
CA GLY A 4 -12.33 22.98 -36.41
C GLY A 4 -12.77 22.72 -34.98
N VAL A 5 -13.77 21.88 -34.82
CA VAL A 5 -14.17 21.27 -33.55
C VAL A 5 -13.07 20.29 -33.12
N TYR A 6 -12.41 20.55 -32.00
CA TYR A 6 -11.54 19.56 -31.38
C TYR A 6 -12.41 18.44 -30.79
N LYS A 7 -12.45 17.28 -31.46
CA LYS A 7 -13.03 16.06 -30.90
C LYS A 7 -12.12 15.57 -29.77
N LEU A 8 -12.67 15.51 -28.55
CA LEU A 8 -12.10 14.75 -27.45
C LEU A 8 -12.07 13.27 -27.86
N VAL A 9 -10.90 12.75 -28.20
CA VAL A 9 -10.73 11.31 -28.47
C VAL A 9 -10.51 10.63 -27.13
N THR A 10 -11.58 10.08 -26.55
CA THR A 10 -11.49 9.16 -25.42
C THR A 10 -10.86 7.84 -25.91
N ILE A 11 -9.55 7.69 -25.72
CA ILE A 11 -8.88 6.41 -25.97
C ILE A 11 -9.03 5.56 -24.71
N PHE A 12 -9.98 4.62 -24.71
CA PHE A 12 -9.99 3.53 -23.73
C PHE A 12 -8.76 2.65 -23.99
N SER A 13 -7.73 2.75 -23.15
CA SER A 13 -6.60 1.83 -23.19
C SER A 13 -6.99 0.54 -22.48
N SER A 14 -7.30 -0.49 -23.26
CA SER A 14 -7.52 -1.85 -22.77
C SER A 14 -6.17 -2.42 -22.30
N ARG A 15 -5.83 -2.30 -21.02
CA ARG A 15 -4.70 -3.03 -20.42
C ARG A 15 -5.18 -4.44 -20.13
N VAL A 16 -4.89 -5.33 -21.06
CA VAL A 16 -5.42 -6.68 -21.13
C VAL A 16 -4.22 -7.59 -21.28
N ILE A 17 -3.82 -8.28 -20.21
CA ILE A 17 -2.91 -9.43 -20.33
C ILE A 17 -3.78 -10.67 -20.53
N VAL A 18 -3.63 -11.31 -21.68
CA VAL A 18 -4.26 -12.60 -21.99
C VAL A 18 -3.44 -13.69 -21.32
N VAL A 19 -3.95 -14.24 -20.22
CA VAL A 19 -3.43 -15.51 -19.70
C VAL A 19 -4.17 -16.63 -20.42
N SER A 20 -3.41 -17.54 -21.03
CA SER A 20 -3.88 -18.68 -21.83
C SER A 20 -5.28 -19.19 -21.46
N GLY A 21 -6.27 -18.84 -22.29
CA GLY A 21 -7.60 -19.47 -22.31
C GLY A 21 -8.70 -18.84 -21.46
N THR A 22 -8.44 -17.85 -20.61
CA THR A 22 -9.48 -17.18 -19.81
C THR A 22 -9.22 -15.69 -19.66
N SER A 23 -10.30 -14.90 -19.81
CA SER A 23 -10.47 -13.45 -19.69
C SER A 23 -9.25 -12.60 -19.28
N SER A 24 -9.02 -11.55 -20.05
CA SER A 24 -8.04 -10.51 -19.76
C SER A 24 -8.26 -9.80 -18.44
N VAL A 25 -7.25 -9.77 -17.58
CA VAL A 25 -7.28 -9.01 -16.32
C VAL A 25 -6.50 -7.72 -16.50
N ALA A 26 -7.12 -6.59 -16.16
CA ALA A 26 -6.39 -5.33 -16.03
C ALA A 26 -5.56 -5.38 -14.74
N MET A 27 -4.24 -5.32 -14.90
CA MET A 27 -3.32 -5.30 -13.77
C MET A 27 -3.26 -3.88 -13.18
N PRO A 28 -3.28 -3.75 -11.84
CA PRO A 28 -3.06 -2.47 -11.19
C PRO A 28 -1.66 -1.96 -11.52
N PHE A 29 -1.59 -0.67 -11.83
CA PHE A 29 -0.37 -0.02 -12.28
C PHE A 29 0.54 0.42 -11.12
N ILE A 30 -0.03 0.57 -9.93
CA ILE A 30 0.69 1.00 -8.73
C ILE A 30 0.62 -0.12 -7.69
N ASP A 31 1.78 -0.69 -7.35
CA ASP A 31 1.90 -1.60 -6.21
C ASP A 31 2.07 -0.81 -4.91
N THR A 32 1.02 -0.73 -4.08
CA THR A 32 1.03 0.14 -2.88
C THR A 32 1.60 -0.51 -1.62
N HIS A 33 2.13 -1.73 -1.71
CA HIS A 33 2.71 -2.40 -0.54
C HIS A 33 3.77 -3.43 -0.94
N ALA A 34 5.03 -3.10 -0.76
CA ALA A 34 6.14 -4.05 -0.90
C ALA A 34 7.27 -3.74 0.09
N HIS A 35 8.13 -4.72 0.33
CA HIS A 35 9.29 -4.61 1.20
C HIS A 35 10.55 -4.97 0.44
N VAL A 36 11.61 -4.16 0.56
CA VAL A 36 12.95 -4.48 0.05
C VAL A 36 13.93 -4.58 1.21
N PHE A 37 14.85 -5.54 1.16
CA PHE A 37 15.86 -5.77 2.19
C PHE A 37 16.97 -6.70 1.71
N LEU A 38 18.13 -6.65 2.37
CA LEU A 38 19.22 -7.61 2.24
C LEU A 38 19.47 -8.28 3.58
N ARG A 39 19.92 -9.53 3.58
CA ARG A 39 20.29 -10.28 4.79
C ARG A 39 21.46 -9.66 5.54
N SER A 40 22.29 -8.89 4.85
CA SER A 40 23.43 -8.19 5.43
C SER A 40 23.05 -6.92 6.20
N LEU A 41 21.82 -6.43 6.07
CA LEU A 41 21.38 -5.23 6.79
C LEU A 41 21.27 -5.53 8.29
N PRO A 42 21.59 -4.54 9.16
CA PRO A 42 21.36 -4.68 10.58
C PRO A 42 19.87 -4.86 10.86
N MET A 43 19.53 -5.85 11.70
CA MET A 43 18.15 -6.15 12.07
C MET A 43 17.98 -5.99 13.58
N VAL A 44 16.79 -5.55 14.00
CA VAL A 44 16.49 -5.38 15.44
C VAL A 44 16.53 -6.72 16.17
N ALA A 45 16.97 -6.70 17.43
CA ALA A 45 17.13 -7.92 18.24
C ALA A 45 15.78 -8.63 18.47
N ASN A 46 14.74 -7.89 18.84
CA ASN A 46 13.42 -8.42 19.20
C ASN A 46 12.47 -8.57 17.99
N ARG A 47 13.01 -8.97 16.83
CA ARG A 47 12.23 -9.18 15.61
C ARG A 47 11.40 -10.48 15.67
N ARG A 48 10.22 -10.47 15.06
CA ARG A 48 9.32 -11.63 15.00
C ARG A 48 9.85 -12.79 14.15
N TYR A 49 10.65 -12.49 13.13
CA TYR A 49 11.28 -13.46 12.24
C TYR A 49 12.51 -12.83 11.57
N THR A 50 13.37 -13.69 11.01
CA THR A 50 14.54 -13.28 10.21
C THR A 50 14.37 -13.85 8.80
N PRO A 51 14.31 -13.03 7.75
CA PRO A 51 14.24 -13.55 6.39
C PRO A 51 15.56 -14.25 6.00
N GLY A 52 15.44 -15.43 5.38
CA GLY A 52 16.58 -16.26 4.96
C GLY A 52 17.10 -15.96 3.55
N TYR A 53 16.61 -14.91 2.89
CA TYR A 53 16.92 -14.55 1.50
C TYR A 53 17.04 -13.03 1.33
N ASP A 54 17.54 -12.60 0.18
CA ASP A 54 17.60 -11.19 -0.20
C ASP A 54 16.36 -10.82 -1.03
N ALA A 55 15.68 -9.75 -0.63
CA ALA A 55 14.60 -9.12 -1.38
C ALA A 55 15.12 -7.76 -1.89
N SER A 56 16.13 -7.81 -2.76
CA SER A 56 16.84 -6.61 -3.18
C SER A 56 15.94 -5.64 -3.97
N LEU A 57 16.32 -4.36 -3.95
CA LEU A 57 15.69 -3.35 -4.82
C LEU A 57 15.70 -3.78 -6.30
N GLN A 58 16.81 -4.34 -6.78
CA GLN A 58 16.92 -4.80 -8.17
C GLN A 58 15.87 -5.87 -8.49
N ASN A 59 15.66 -6.82 -7.57
CA ASN A 59 14.67 -7.87 -7.75
C ASN A 59 13.24 -7.31 -7.76
N TYR A 60 12.96 -6.32 -6.90
CA TYR A 60 11.65 -5.66 -6.89
C TYR A 60 11.39 -4.89 -8.18
N ILE A 61 12.35 -4.09 -8.64
CA ILE A 61 12.23 -3.33 -9.90
C ILE A 61 12.07 -4.27 -11.10
N GLN A 62 12.83 -5.36 -11.16
CA GLN A 62 12.66 -6.38 -12.21
C GLN A 62 11.26 -6.98 -12.17
N MET A 63 10.76 -7.32 -10.98
CA MET A 63 9.41 -7.84 -10.81
C MET A 63 8.36 -6.84 -11.32
N LEU A 64 8.48 -5.55 -10.99
CA LEU A 64 7.55 -4.53 -11.48
C LEU A 64 7.57 -4.45 -13.03
N MET A 65 8.77 -4.42 -13.63
CA MET A 65 8.95 -4.36 -15.09
C MET A 65 8.37 -5.59 -15.80
N ASP A 66 8.63 -6.80 -15.28
CA ASP A 66 8.14 -8.06 -15.85
C ASP A 66 6.61 -8.17 -15.84
N ASN A 67 5.93 -7.32 -15.07
CA ASN A 67 4.48 -7.32 -14.87
C ASN A 67 3.79 -6.02 -15.33
N ASP A 68 4.50 -5.15 -16.08
CA ASP A 68 4.00 -3.86 -16.58
C ASP A 68 3.48 -2.91 -15.48
N VAL A 69 4.07 -3.01 -14.28
CA VAL A 69 3.78 -2.16 -13.11
C VAL A 69 4.82 -1.05 -13.09
N GLY A 70 4.42 0.21 -12.98
CA GLY A 70 5.36 1.32 -13.16
C GLY A 70 5.55 2.20 -11.93
N CYS A 71 4.78 2.01 -10.88
CA CYS A 71 5.04 2.62 -9.58
C CYS A 71 4.95 1.61 -8.44
N GLY A 72 5.75 1.83 -7.40
CA GLY A 72 5.78 1.00 -6.19
C GLY A 72 5.84 1.85 -4.92
N VAL A 73 5.24 1.36 -3.85
CA VAL A 73 5.34 1.96 -2.51
C VAL A 73 6.08 0.99 -1.61
N LEU A 74 7.29 1.39 -1.22
CA LEU A 74 8.13 0.65 -0.29
C LEU A 74 7.69 0.93 1.14
N ILE A 75 7.42 -0.14 1.88
CA ILE A 75 7.01 -0.10 3.27
C ILE A 75 8.17 -0.63 4.10
N GLN A 76 8.54 0.10 5.15
CA GLN A 76 9.62 -0.32 6.05
C GLN A 76 9.29 -1.67 6.71
N PRO A 77 10.11 -2.72 6.53
CA PRO A 77 9.86 -4.03 7.12
C PRO A 77 10.16 -4.04 8.62
N SER A 78 9.30 -4.70 9.40
CA SER A 78 9.36 -4.62 10.87
C SER A 78 10.67 -5.09 11.50
N PHE A 79 11.43 -5.97 10.84
CA PHE A 79 12.70 -6.48 11.35
C PHE A 79 13.88 -5.51 11.17
N LEU A 80 13.73 -4.44 10.39
CA LEU A 80 14.71 -3.34 10.28
C LEU A 80 14.39 -2.19 11.26
N GLY A 81 13.25 -2.23 11.95
CA GLY A 81 12.89 -1.21 12.93
C GLY A 81 12.83 0.18 12.30
N THR A 82 13.47 1.16 12.95
CA THR A 82 13.52 2.57 12.51
C THR A 82 14.71 2.88 11.58
N ASP A 83 15.53 1.89 11.24
CA ASP A 83 16.59 2.08 10.24
C ASP A 83 15.98 2.00 8.84
N ASN A 84 15.60 3.17 8.31
CA ASN A 84 15.00 3.31 6.98
C ASN A 84 16.06 3.50 5.88
N SER A 85 17.35 3.41 6.18
CA SER A 85 18.44 3.76 5.24
C SER A 85 18.31 3.07 3.88
N TYR A 86 18.11 1.75 3.87
CA TYR A 86 17.98 0.97 2.64
C TYR A 86 16.71 1.33 1.84
N LEU A 87 15.61 1.65 2.53
CA LEU A 87 14.38 2.14 1.89
C LEU A 87 14.64 3.50 1.25
N LEU A 88 15.27 4.43 1.96
CA LEU A 88 15.52 5.77 1.45
C LEU A 88 16.52 5.77 0.28
N GLU A 89 17.57 4.94 0.33
CA GLU A 89 18.47 4.73 -0.81
C GLU A 89 17.73 4.21 -2.05
N ALA A 90 16.70 3.36 -1.86
CA ALA A 90 15.88 2.89 -2.96
C ALA A 90 15.04 4.01 -3.58
N LEU A 91 14.51 4.93 -2.76
CA LEU A 91 13.77 6.09 -3.27
C LEU A 91 14.67 7.03 -4.07
N ASP A 92 15.90 7.28 -3.61
CA ASP A 92 16.87 8.14 -4.31
C ASP A 92 17.21 7.61 -5.71
N ARG A 93 17.23 6.28 -5.89
CA ARG A 93 17.49 5.64 -7.18
C ARG A 93 16.31 5.73 -8.15
N TYR A 94 15.09 5.80 -7.63
CA TYR A 94 13.86 5.80 -8.44
C TYR A 94 12.83 6.84 -7.96
N PRO A 95 13.19 8.14 -7.88
CA PRO A 95 12.38 9.17 -7.20
C PRO A 95 11.03 9.46 -7.88
N ASN A 96 10.86 9.04 -9.13
CA ASN A 96 9.60 9.20 -9.87
C ASN A 96 8.70 7.96 -9.86
N ALA A 97 9.26 6.78 -9.51
CA ALA A 97 8.56 5.50 -9.55
C ALA A 97 8.33 4.90 -8.17
N LEU A 98 9.12 5.30 -7.16
CA LEU A 98 8.99 4.81 -5.80
C LEU A 98 8.55 5.89 -4.82
N ARG A 99 7.77 5.46 -3.82
CA ARG A 99 7.41 6.24 -2.63
C ARG A 99 7.65 5.39 -1.39
N GLY A 100 7.86 6.06 -0.25
CA GLY A 100 8.17 5.38 1.01
C GLY A 100 7.11 5.57 2.08
N VAL A 101 6.87 4.51 2.85
CA VAL A 101 6.24 4.58 4.17
C VAL A 101 7.22 4.02 5.19
N VAL A 102 7.70 4.90 6.07
CA VAL A 102 8.79 4.63 7.01
C VAL A 102 8.29 4.23 8.39
N VAL A 103 9.19 3.73 9.24
CA VAL A 103 8.95 3.63 10.68
C VAL A 103 9.93 4.58 11.37
N VAL A 104 9.42 5.45 12.24
CA VAL A 104 10.23 6.43 12.97
C VAL A 104 10.02 6.28 14.47
N ALA A 105 11.01 6.68 15.25
CA ALA A 105 10.85 6.83 16.69
C ALA A 105 10.02 8.09 17.00
N PRO A 106 9.28 8.14 18.14
CA PRO A 106 8.48 9.32 18.49
C PRO A 106 9.28 10.63 18.61
N ASP A 107 10.57 10.53 18.92
CA ASP A 107 11.51 11.63 19.09
C ASP A 107 12.33 11.99 17.82
N VAL A 108 11.98 11.43 16.65
CA VAL A 108 12.59 11.79 15.36
C VAL A 108 12.60 13.31 15.16
N SER A 109 13.69 13.87 14.63
CA SER A 109 13.83 15.32 14.46
C SER A 109 12.99 15.86 13.30
N ASP A 110 12.70 17.16 13.30
CA ASP A 110 12.00 17.81 12.16
C ASP A 110 12.87 17.82 10.90
N ASP A 111 14.19 17.94 11.07
CA ASP A 111 15.15 17.89 9.96
C ASP A 111 15.15 16.51 9.28
N ASP A 112 15.12 15.42 10.07
CA ASP A 112 15.04 14.06 9.53
C ASP A 112 13.71 13.84 8.79
N LEU A 113 12.59 14.33 9.34
CA LEU A 113 11.29 14.24 8.65
C LEU A 113 11.28 15.05 7.35
N ALA A 114 11.90 16.23 7.34
CA ALA A 114 12.03 17.07 6.16
C ALA A 114 12.91 16.40 5.08
N ASP A 115 14.04 15.81 5.46
CA ASP A 115 14.91 15.02 4.56
C ASP A 115 14.12 13.86 3.93
N MET A 116 13.45 13.05 4.76
CA MET A 116 12.61 11.94 4.30
C MET A 116 11.52 12.41 3.32
N ASN A 117 10.89 13.56 3.59
CA ASN A 117 9.86 14.12 2.72
C ASN A 117 10.42 14.52 1.34
N GLN A 118 11.62 15.10 1.30
CA GLN A 118 12.30 15.45 0.04
C GLN A 118 12.66 14.20 -0.79
N ARG A 119 12.96 13.09 -0.11
CA ARG A 119 13.32 11.81 -0.73
C ARG A 119 12.12 10.96 -1.16
N GLY A 120 10.88 11.45 -0.97
CA GLY A 120 9.67 10.80 -1.45
C GLY A 120 8.98 9.90 -0.43
N VAL A 121 9.26 10.06 0.86
CA VAL A 121 8.43 9.49 1.93
C VAL A 121 7.11 10.25 2.01
N VAL A 122 6.02 9.50 2.21
CA VAL A 122 4.64 10.01 2.19
C VAL A 122 3.79 9.52 3.36
N GLY A 123 4.38 8.75 4.29
CA GLY A 123 3.68 8.22 5.45
C GLY A 123 4.61 7.57 6.47
N ILE A 124 4.06 7.35 7.67
CA ILE A 124 4.66 6.48 8.68
C ILE A 124 3.79 5.23 8.89
N ARG A 125 4.38 4.14 9.37
CA ARG A 125 3.65 2.89 9.66
C ARG A 125 3.69 2.48 11.13
N PHE A 126 2.52 2.20 11.71
CA PHE A 126 2.37 1.46 12.96
C PHE A 126 2.07 0.00 12.66
N ASN A 127 3.09 -0.86 12.77
CA ASN A 127 2.90 -2.30 12.74
C ASN A 127 2.69 -2.84 14.15
N MET A 128 1.42 -3.08 14.51
CA MET A 128 0.98 -3.44 15.86
C MET A 128 0.78 -4.95 16.04
N ILE A 129 1.23 -5.77 15.09
CA ILE A 129 1.10 -7.23 15.22
C ILE A 129 2.05 -7.72 16.32
N GLY A 130 1.46 -8.16 17.44
CA GLY A 130 2.19 -8.63 18.61
C GLY A 130 2.71 -7.49 19.50
N LYS A 131 2.16 -6.28 19.37
CA LYS A 131 2.48 -5.11 20.19
C LYS A 131 1.29 -4.60 20.97
N ASP A 132 1.54 -3.77 21.97
CA ASP A 132 0.50 -3.07 22.72
C ASP A 132 -0.01 -1.86 21.93
N ILE A 133 -1.33 -1.77 21.73
CA ILE A 133 -1.95 -0.67 20.98
C ILE A 133 -1.79 0.66 21.72
N ALA A 134 -1.55 0.63 23.04
CA ALA A 134 -1.27 1.81 23.85
C ALA A 134 -0.03 2.60 23.39
N GLU A 135 0.89 1.99 22.64
CA GLU A 135 2.05 2.69 22.04
C GLU A 135 1.63 3.85 21.11
N ILE A 136 0.44 3.78 20.50
CA ILE A 136 -0.10 4.86 19.64
C ILE A 136 -0.60 6.04 20.48
N ALA A 137 -0.97 5.79 21.75
CA ALA A 137 -1.65 6.75 22.60
C ALA A 137 -0.71 7.64 23.42
N THR A 138 0.61 7.38 23.39
CA THR A 138 1.57 8.11 24.21
C THR A 138 1.62 9.60 23.84
N PRO A 139 1.95 10.50 24.78
CA PRO A 139 2.09 11.92 24.49
C PRO A 139 3.08 12.21 23.34
N GLU A 140 4.19 11.48 23.29
CA GLU A 140 5.23 11.61 22.28
C GLU A 140 4.70 11.18 20.91
N THR A 141 3.99 10.05 20.82
CA THR A 141 3.36 9.60 19.57
C THR A 141 2.29 10.58 19.11
N LYS A 142 1.49 11.14 20.01
CA LYS A 142 0.51 12.19 19.67
C LYS A 142 1.16 13.47 19.15
N ALA A 143 2.32 13.86 19.70
CA ALA A 143 3.09 14.99 19.20
C ALA A 143 3.66 14.70 17.80
N LEU A 144 4.19 13.49 17.59
CA LEU A 144 4.62 13.02 16.27
C LEU A 144 3.47 13.07 15.25
N LEU A 145 2.28 12.56 15.58
CA LEU A 145 1.14 12.53 14.66
C LEU A 145 0.73 13.92 14.16
N LYS A 146 0.84 14.96 14.99
CA LYS A 146 0.62 16.36 14.56
C LYS A 146 1.63 16.79 13.49
N ARG A 147 2.90 16.45 13.67
CA ARG A 147 3.99 16.76 12.72
C ARG A 147 3.79 16.00 11.40
N ILE A 148 3.43 14.72 11.48
CA ILE A 148 3.05 13.90 10.31
C ILE A 148 1.88 14.52 9.53
N GLY A 149 0.84 14.98 10.25
CA GLY A 149 -0.31 15.65 9.64
C GLY A 149 0.09 16.94 8.92
N ALA A 150 0.97 17.75 9.51
CA ALA A 150 1.48 18.98 8.92
C ALA A 150 2.28 18.76 7.62
N LEU A 151 2.96 17.61 7.49
CA LEU A 151 3.64 17.19 6.25
C LEU A 151 2.65 16.69 5.17
N GLY A 152 1.36 16.55 5.51
CA GLY A 152 0.34 15.91 4.69
C GLY A 152 0.60 14.41 4.49
N TRP A 153 1.39 13.79 5.36
CA TRP A 153 1.68 12.36 5.32
C TRP A 153 0.50 11.56 5.87
N HIS A 154 0.37 10.31 5.41
CA HIS A 154 -0.62 9.39 5.96
C HIS A 154 -0.03 8.55 7.10
N VAL A 155 -0.91 7.95 7.89
CA VAL A 155 -0.56 6.95 8.90
C VAL A 155 -1.06 5.60 8.41
N GLU A 156 -0.14 4.68 8.15
CA GLU A 156 -0.43 3.30 7.80
C GLU A 156 -0.46 2.42 9.05
N VAL A 157 -1.46 1.55 9.19
CA VAL A 157 -1.62 0.68 10.36
C VAL A 157 -1.82 -0.76 9.95
N GLN A 158 -1.00 -1.64 10.51
CA GLN A 158 -1.23 -3.08 10.51
C GLN A 158 -1.58 -3.53 11.92
N ALA A 159 -2.83 -3.98 12.12
CA ALA A 159 -3.30 -4.56 13.37
C ALA A 159 -4.27 -5.71 13.08
N ARG A 160 -4.53 -6.58 14.06
CA ARG A 160 -5.62 -7.57 13.97
C ARG A 160 -6.97 -6.86 14.09
N GLY A 161 -8.01 -7.39 13.45
CA GLY A 161 -9.35 -6.78 13.45
C GLY A 161 -9.82 -6.36 14.85
N ALA A 162 -9.68 -7.24 15.84
CA ALA A 162 -10.07 -6.97 17.23
C ALA A 162 -9.43 -5.71 17.86
N ALA A 163 -8.26 -5.27 17.38
CA ALA A 163 -7.57 -4.08 17.85
C ALA A 163 -7.97 -2.79 17.12
N LEU A 164 -8.64 -2.87 15.96
CA LEU A 164 -8.98 -1.70 15.15
C LEU A 164 -9.83 -0.65 15.88
N PRO A 165 -10.85 -1.00 16.70
CA PRO A 165 -11.60 0.00 17.46
C PRO A 165 -10.71 0.84 18.38
N GLU A 166 -9.69 0.22 18.96
CA GLU A 166 -8.73 0.92 19.81
C GLU A 166 -7.77 1.80 19.00
N VAL A 167 -7.26 1.29 17.87
CA VAL A 167 -6.45 2.06 16.93
C VAL A 167 -7.17 3.33 16.51
N PHE A 168 -8.42 3.23 16.05
CA PHE A 168 -9.19 4.39 15.58
C PHE A 168 -9.42 5.42 16.68
N ARG A 169 -9.73 4.96 17.90
CA ARG A 169 -9.85 5.85 19.07
C ARG A 169 -8.54 6.59 19.36
N HIS A 170 -7.38 5.93 19.27
CA HIS A 170 -6.09 6.59 19.51
C HIS A 170 -5.68 7.53 18.36
N LEU A 171 -6.16 7.28 17.14
CA LEU A 171 -5.95 8.13 15.97
C LEU A 171 -7.07 9.15 15.73
N GLU A 172 -8.03 9.29 16.65
CA GLU A 172 -9.20 10.16 16.45
C GLU A 172 -8.79 11.61 16.16
N SER A 173 -7.78 12.11 16.88
CA SER A 173 -7.21 13.46 16.75
C SER A 173 -6.21 13.63 15.61
N PHE A 174 -6.01 12.61 14.78
CA PHE A 174 -5.17 12.72 13.60
C PHE A 174 -6.01 13.19 12.41
N ASP A 175 -5.69 14.38 11.89
CA ASP A 175 -6.46 15.03 10.82
C ASP A 175 -6.07 14.56 9.42
N GLY A 176 -5.06 13.68 9.31
CA GLY A 176 -4.58 13.14 8.04
C GLY A 176 -5.30 11.86 7.60
N HIS A 177 -4.81 11.27 6.52
CA HIS A 177 -5.33 10.01 5.99
C HIS A 177 -4.81 8.81 6.78
N ILE A 178 -5.71 7.86 7.06
CA ILE A 178 -5.38 6.59 7.72
C ILE A 178 -5.45 5.49 6.68
N VAL A 179 -4.42 4.66 6.58
CA VAL A 179 -4.37 3.50 5.68
C VAL A 179 -4.36 2.23 6.50
N ILE A 180 -5.34 1.36 6.32
CA ILE A 180 -5.43 0.08 7.02
C ILE A 180 -4.94 -1.05 6.11
N ASP A 181 -3.96 -1.80 6.60
CA ASP A 181 -3.34 -2.90 5.86
C ASP A 181 -4.22 -4.14 5.75
N HIS A 182 -4.10 -4.83 4.61
CA HIS A 182 -4.57 -6.19 4.35
C HIS A 182 -6.00 -6.48 4.84
N PHE A 183 -6.98 -5.73 4.33
CA PHE A 183 -8.40 -5.86 4.70
C PHE A 183 -8.71 -5.59 6.19
N GLY A 184 -7.75 -5.11 6.98
CA GLY A 184 -7.88 -4.98 8.43
C GLY A 184 -7.70 -6.29 9.21
N LEU A 185 -7.25 -7.37 8.55
CA LEU A 185 -6.98 -8.68 9.15
C LEU A 185 -8.06 -9.16 10.16
N PRO A 186 -9.32 -9.30 9.74
CA PRO A 186 -10.41 -9.73 10.62
C PRO A 186 -10.18 -11.14 11.20
N ASP A 187 -10.88 -11.48 12.28
CA ASP A 187 -10.91 -12.87 12.76
C ASP A 187 -11.50 -13.77 11.67
N PRO A 188 -10.76 -14.81 11.21
CA PRO A 188 -11.21 -15.71 10.14
C PRO A 188 -12.52 -16.45 10.48
N ARG A 189 -12.85 -16.62 11.76
CA ARG A 189 -14.09 -17.27 12.21
C ARG A 189 -15.32 -16.35 12.10
N LEU A 190 -15.10 -15.04 12.11
CA LEU A 190 -16.16 -14.04 12.08
C LEU A 190 -16.33 -13.42 10.69
N GLY A 191 -15.24 -13.21 9.95
CA GLY A 191 -15.24 -12.60 8.61
C GLY A 191 -15.94 -11.24 8.62
N LEU A 192 -16.98 -11.07 7.80
CA LEU A 192 -17.81 -9.86 7.75
C LEU A 192 -18.45 -9.48 9.10
N ARG A 193 -18.60 -10.44 10.02
CA ARG A 193 -19.18 -10.20 11.35
C ARG A 193 -18.16 -9.75 12.38
N ASP A 194 -16.86 -9.71 12.03
CA ASP A 194 -15.81 -9.25 12.92
C ASP A 194 -16.09 -7.80 13.37
N PRO A 195 -16.14 -7.52 14.69
CA PRO A 195 -16.42 -6.17 15.19
C PRO A 195 -15.42 -5.12 14.70
N GLY A 196 -14.17 -5.51 14.50
CA GLY A 196 -13.12 -4.66 13.95
C GLY A 196 -13.34 -4.33 12.49
N PHE A 197 -13.69 -5.33 11.67
CA PHE A 197 -14.07 -5.10 10.27
C PHE A 197 -15.31 -4.22 10.15
N ARG A 198 -16.32 -4.41 11.02
CA ARG A 198 -17.49 -3.53 11.06
C ARG A 198 -17.14 -2.11 11.51
N GLN A 199 -16.17 -1.93 12.40
CA GLN A 199 -15.65 -0.61 12.74
C GLN A 199 -14.94 0.01 11.53
N LEU A 200 -14.11 -0.75 10.82
CA LEU A 200 -13.43 -0.28 9.61
C LEU A 200 -14.41 0.25 8.56
N LEU A 201 -15.53 -0.45 8.34
CA LEU A 201 -16.58 0.02 7.42
C LEU A 201 -17.16 1.37 7.86
N ARG A 202 -17.48 1.54 9.16
CA ARG A 202 -18.00 2.81 9.70
C ARG A 202 -16.99 3.95 9.57
N GLU A 203 -15.73 3.69 9.91
CA GLU A 203 -14.66 4.70 9.81
C GLU A 203 -14.35 5.08 8.37
N GLY A 204 -14.63 4.18 7.42
CA GLY A 204 -14.59 4.45 5.99
C GLY A 204 -15.53 5.57 5.54
N GLU A 205 -16.70 5.69 6.17
CA GLU A 205 -17.72 6.70 5.82
C GLU A 205 -17.24 8.14 6.10
N SER A 206 -16.28 8.32 7.01
CA SER A 206 -15.66 9.63 7.28
C SER A 206 -14.87 10.19 6.08
N GLY A 207 -14.50 9.33 5.13
CA GLY A 207 -13.71 9.71 3.97
C GLY A 207 -12.22 9.96 4.24
N ARG A 208 -11.68 9.75 5.45
CA ARG A 208 -10.23 9.82 5.72
C ARG A 208 -9.53 8.46 5.73
N THR A 209 -10.29 7.37 5.75
CA THR A 209 -9.78 6.01 5.90
C THR A 209 -9.68 5.30 4.55
N PHE A 210 -8.51 4.73 4.27
CA PHE A 210 -8.21 3.91 3.10
C PHE A 210 -7.94 2.48 3.54
N VAL A 211 -8.19 1.52 2.66
CA VAL A 211 -7.93 0.09 2.93
C VAL A 211 -7.13 -0.53 1.79
N LYS A 212 -6.04 -1.21 2.14
CA LYS A 212 -5.27 -2.01 1.18
C LYS A 212 -5.91 -3.39 1.01
N LEU A 213 -6.41 -3.66 -0.19
CA LEU A 213 -6.79 -4.98 -0.68
C LEU A 213 -5.52 -5.75 -1.05
N SER A 214 -4.80 -6.21 -0.04
CA SER A 214 -3.48 -6.83 -0.19
C SER A 214 -3.37 -8.03 0.72
N ALA A 215 -2.44 -8.93 0.40
CA ALA A 215 -2.06 -10.06 1.25
C ALA A 215 -3.24 -10.85 1.85
N GLY A 216 -4.29 -11.14 1.07
CA GLY A 216 -5.47 -11.87 1.57
C GLY A 216 -5.14 -13.21 2.22
N TYR A 217 -4.03 -13.83 1.83
CA TYR A 217 -3.49 -15.03 2.45
C TYR A 217 -3.02 -14.87 3.92
N ARG A 218 -2.83 -13.64 4.40
CA ARG A 218 -2.53 -13.35 5.82
C ARG A 218 -3.79 -13.36 6.70
N CYS A 219 -4.99 -13.45 6.10
CA CYS A 219 -6.27 -13.60 6.78
C CYS A 219 -6.58 -15.05 7.19
N GLN A 220 -5.55 -15.88 7.41
CA GLN A 220 -5.65 -17.21 8.02
C GLN A 220 -6.69 -18.14 7.37
N GLY A 221 -6.74 -18.17 6.04
CA GLY A 221 -7.65 -19.05 5.29
C GLY A 221 -9.07 -18.49 5.09
N LEU A 222 -9.37 -17.30 5.58
CA LEU A 222 -10.62 -16.60 5.27
C LEU A 222 -10.69 -16.27 3.78
N ASP A 223 -11.83 -16.55 3.14
CA ASP A 223 -12.11 -15.99 1.82
C ASP A 223 -12.38 -14.49 1.93
N VAL A 224 -11.47 -13.69 1.38
CA VAL A 224 -11.52 -12.22 1.47
C VAL A 224 -12.37 -11.57 0.37
N ALA A 225 -12.86 -12.33 -0.62
CA ALA A 225 -13.69 -11.77 -1.69
C ALA A 225 -14.97 -11.07 -1.17
N PRO A 226 -15.73 -11.66 -0.21
CA PRO A 226 -16.85 -10.95 0.40
C PRO A 226 -16.45 -9.68 1.15
N LEU A 227 -15.25 -9.64 1.75
CA LEU A 227 -14.73 -8.43 2.41
C LEU A 227 -14.45 -7.33 1.40
N ALA A 228 -13.83 -7.68 0.26
CA ALA A 228 -13.56 -6.74 -0.83
C ALA A 228 -14.86 -6.12 -1.35
N GLY A 229 -15.90 -6.95 -1.56
CA GLY A 229 -17.21 -6.49 -1.98
C GLY A 229 -17.87 -5.53 -0.98
N ALA A 230 -17.80 -5.85 0.33
CA ALA A 230 -18.32 -4.97 1.38
C ALA A 230 -17.54 -3.65 1.46
N LEU A 231 -16.22 -3.70 1.39
CA LEU A 231 -15.36 -2.51 1.36
C LEU A 231 -15.66 -1.64 0.14
N LEU A 232 -15.78 -2.22 -1.05
CA LEU A 232 -16.14 -1.48 -2.26
C LEU A 232 -17.52 -0.83 -2.12
N ALA A 233 -18.51 -1.56 -1.63
CA ALA A 233 -19.87 -1.06 -1.48
C ALA A 233 -19.97 0.10 -0.48
N THR A 234 -19.20 0.07 0.62
CA THR A 234 -19.27 1.09 1.67
C THR A 234 -18.32 2.27 1.45
N LEU A 235 -17.05 1.98 1.13
CA LEU A 235 -16.00 3.01 1.04
C LEU A 235 -15.88 3.58 -0.39
N GLY A 236 -16.32 2.82 -1.39
CA GLY A 236 -16.08 3.11 -2.79
C GLY A 236 -14.61 2.92 -3.20
N PRO A 237 -14.35 2.82 -4.51
CA PRO A 237 -13.00 2.58 -5.03
C PRO A 237 -12.03 3.74 -4.75
N ARG A 238 -12.54 4.94 -4.43
CA ARG A 238 -11.76 6.12 -4.05
C ARG A 238 -11.08 6.04 -2.68
N ARG A 239 -11.28 4.93 -1.97
CA ARG A 239 -10.69 4.65 -0.65
C ARG A 239 -10.08 3.26 -0.58
N LEU A 240 -9.96 2.59 -1.72
CA LEU A 240 -9.33 1.29 -1.82
C LEU A 240 -8.01 1.41 -2.55
N LEU A 241 -7.05 0.62 -2.09
CA LEU A 241 -5.71 0.52 -2.63
C LEU A 241 -5.42 -0.95 -2.89
N TRP A 242 -4.52 -1.26 -3.81
CA TRP A 242 -4.03 -2.62 -4.00
C TRP A 242 -2.52 -2.67 -3.81
N GLY A 243 -2.02 -3.76 -3.22
CA GLY A 243 -0.59 -3.98 -3.04
C GLY A 243 -0.25 -5.46 -3.06
N SER A 244 0.91 -5.79 -3.60
CA SER A 244 1.36 -7.16 -3.80
C SER A 244 1.81 -7.84 -2.51
N ASP A 245 2.23 -7.04 -1.53
CA ASP A 245 2.90 -7.47 -0.31
C ASP A 245 4.18 -8.27 -0.60
N TRP A 246 4.81 -8.03 -1.77
CA TRP A 246 6.09 -8.63 -2.12
C TRP A 246 7.14 -8.34 -1.03
N PRO A 247 7.98 -9.30 -0.62
CA PRO A 247 8.19 -10.64 -1.18
C PRO A 247 7.38 -11.75 -0.48
N TRP A 248 6.23 -11.40 0.10
CA TRP A 248 5.31 -12.31 0.78
C TRP A 248 5.95 -13.02 1.98
N THR A 249 6.66 -12.26 2.81
CA THR A 249 7.41 -12.78 3.96
C THR A 249 6.62 -13.74 4.83
N GLN A 250 7.22 -14.90 5.17
CA GLN A 250 6.64 -16.07 5.83
C GLN A 250 5.57 -16.83 5.04
N PHE A 251 5.36 -16.43 3.80
CA PHE A 251 4.37 -16.96 2.86
C PHE A 251 5.00 -17.08 1.46
N GLU A 252 6.30 -17.29 1.34
CA GLU A 252 7.02 -17.22 0.06
C GLU A 252 6.61 -18.34 -0.90
N ASN A 253 6.43 -19.54 -0.36
CA ASN A 253 6.26 -20.75 -1.16
C ASN A 253 5.08 -20.67 -2.13
N GLY A 254 5.39 -20.83 -3.41
CA GLY A 254 4.41 -20.92 -4.50
C GLY A 254 3.76 -19.59 -4.91
N ARG A 255 4.10 -18.47 -4.26
CA ARG A 255 3.60 -17.13 -4.61
C ARG A 255 4.45 -16.50 -5.70
N THR A 256 3.75 -15.85 -6.62
CA THR A 256 4.35 -15.03 -7.68
C THR A 256 3.48 -13.79 -7.84
N TYR A 257 4.05 -12.71 -8.37
CA TYR A 257 3.28 -11.48 -8.57
C TYR A 257 2.04 -11.70 -9.45
N PRO A 258 2.09 -12.40 -10.60
CA PRO A 258 0.90 -12.70 -11.39
C PRO A 258 -0.21 -13.40 -10.62
N LYS A 259 0.12 -14.35 -9.73
CA LYS A 259 -0.88 -15.06 -8.91
C LYS A 259 -1.54 -14.13 -7.91
N ILE A 260 -0.78 -13.27 -7.26
CA ILE A 260 -1.30 -12.30 -6.27
C ILE A 260 -2.11 -11.20 -6.94
N ALA A 261 -1.74 -10.77 -8.15
CA ALA A 261 -2.54 -9.82 -8.89
C ALA A 261 -3.84 -10.45 -9.45
N ALA A 262 -3.80 -11.72 -9.87
CA ALA A 262 -5.01 -12.44 -10.29
C ALA A 262 -6.05 -12.57 -9.16
N ASP A 263 -5.60 -12.64 -7.90
CA ASP A 263 -6.49 -12.61 -6.73
C ASP A 263 -7.33 -11.32 -6.67
N LEU A 264 -6.79 -10.17 -7.06
CA LEU A 264 -7.55 -8.92 -7.10
C LEU A 264 -8.75 -9.01 -8.06
N ALA A 265 -8.56 -9.58 -9.25
CA ALA A 265 -9.64 -9.74 -10.22
C ALA A 265 -10.74 -10.69 -9.72
N ARG A 266 -10.38 -11.67 -8.88
CA ARG A 266 -11.34 -12.53 -8.20
C ARG A 266 -12.13 -11.78 -7.12
N TRP A 267 -11.48 -10.86 -6.41
CA TRP A 267 -12.11 -10.07 -5.35
C TRP A 267 -12.99 -8.93 -5.89
N LEU A 268 -12.53 -8.29 -6.96
CA LEU A 268 -13.12 -7.12 -7.61
C LEU A 268 -13.16 -7.33 -9.14
N PRO A 269 -14.20 -8.00 -9.68
CA PRO A 269 -14.30 -8.23 -11.12
C PRO A 269 -14.67 -6.97 -11.93
N ASP A 270 -15.00 -5.85 -11.27
CA ASP A 270 -15.33 -4.58 -11.92
C ASP A 270 -14.06 -3.81 -12.35
N LEU A 271 -13.80 -3.78 -13.66
CA LEU A 271 -12.65 -3.09 -14.25
C LEU A 271 -12.66 -1.57 -14.01
N HIS A 272 -13.83 -0.94 -13.87
CA HIS A 272 -13.90 0.49 -13.58
C HIS A 272 -13.40 0.81 -12.16
N ALA A 273 -13.73 -0.06 -11.20
CA ALA A 273 -13.22 0.05 -9.84
C ALA A 273 -11.68 -0.07 -9.80
N LEU A 274 -11.09 -0.93 -10.63
CA LEU A 274 -9.63 -1.10 -10.69
C LEU A 274 -8.90 0.17 -11.18
N ASP A 275 -9.39 0.83 -12.23
CA ASP A 275 -8.81 2.09 -12.70
C ASP A 275 -8.93 3.20 -11.65
N GLN A 276 -10.05 3.26 -10.94
CA GLN A 276 -10.24 4.22 -9.84
C GLN A 276 -9.34 3.92 -8.64
N ILE A 277 -9.04 2.66 -8.34
CA ILE A 277 -8.08 2.26 -7.30
C ILE A 277 -6.68 2.76 -7.66
N ASP A 278 -6.25 2.62 -8.93
CA ASP A 278 -4.97 3.17 -9.40
C ASP A 278 -4.92 4.70 -9.30
N GLN A 279 -5.98 5.39 -9.71
CA GLN A 279 -6.08 6.85 -9.55
C GLN A 279 -6.01 7.28 -8.07
N THR A 280 -6.64 6.49 -7.20
CA THR A 280 -6.63 6.70 -5.75
C THR A 280 -5.23 6.55 -5.17
N ALA A 281 -4.51 5.49 -5.56
CA ALA A 281 -3.12 5.30 -5.18
C ALA A 281 -2.23 6.44 -5.70
N SER A 282 -2.41 6.86 -6.95
CA SER A 282 -1.64 7.96 -7.55
C SER A 282 -1.80 9.26 -6.74
N GLY A 283 -3.03 9.59 -6.35
CA GLY A 283 -3.32 10.77 -5.54
C GLY A 283 -2.76 10.67 -4.11
N LEU A 284 -3.03 9.58 -3.40
CA LEU A 284 -2.59 9.40 -2.00
C LEU A 284 -1.06 9.39 -1.87
N PHE A 285 -0.37 8.69 -2.78
CA PHE A 285 1.09 8.55 -2.74
C PHE A 285 1.83 9.63 -3.55
N ARG A 286 1.11 10.64 -4.07
CA ARG A 286 1.70 11.81 -4.76
C ARG A 286 2.56 11.42 -5.98
N PHE A 287 2.06 10.50 -6.79
CA PHE A 287 2.67 10.22 -8.08
C PHE A 287 2.21 11.28 -9.09
N SER A 288 3.15 11.88 -9.81
CA SER A 288 2.91 13.04 -10.69
C SER A 288 2.55 12.66 -12.14
N VAL A 289 2.46 11.37 -12.48
CA VAL A 289 2.30 10.91 -13.86
C VAL A 289 1.02 10.09 -14.05
N PRO A 290 0.10 10.52 -14.93
CA PRO A 290 -0.80 9.61 -15.63
C PRO A 290 0.05 8.73 -16.57
N LEU A 291 0.10 7.41 -16.32
CA LEU A 291 1.01 6.43 -16.93
C LEU A 291 1.20 6.53 -18.46
N HIS A 292 0.23 7.02 -19.24
CA HIS A 292 0.33 7.03 -20.69
C HIS A 292 1.60 7.72 -21.25
N GLN A 293 2.27 8.59 -20.48
CA GLN A 293 3.53 9.21 -20.89
C GLN A 293 4.81 8.46 -20.47
N ALA A 294 4.77 7.62 -19.42
CA ALA A 294 5.98 6.92 -18.95
C ALA A 294 6.36 5.74 -19.86
N LEU A 295 5.38 5.00 -20.39
CA LEU A 295 5.62 3.85 -21.26
C LEU A 295 5.93 4.23 -22.72
N HIS A 296 5.44 5.37 -23.21
CA HIS A 296 5.70 5.81 -24.60
C HIS A 296 7.07 6.46 -24.82
N ARG A 297 7.75 6.94 -23.77
CA ARG A 297 9.06 7.61 -23.91
C ARG A 297 10.24 6.65 -24.04
N GLN A 298 10.14 5.40 -23.56
CA GLN A 298 11.24 4.43 -23.64
C GLN A 298 11.22 3.56 -24.90
N ARG A 299 10.07 3.36 -25.56
CA ARG A 299 9.98 2.64 -26.85
C ARG A 299 10.41 3.47 -28.07
N LYS A 300 10.67 4.77 -27.92
CA LYS A 300 11.12 5.65 -29.02
C LYS A 300 12.63 5.90 -29.04
N VAL A 301 13.38 5.32 -28.10
CA VAL A 301 14.83 5.54 -27.95
C VAL A 301 15.62 4.21 -28.02
N ALA A 302 14.96 3.10 -28.36
CA ALA A 302 15.59 1.80 -28.62
C ALA A 302 15.33 1.38 -30.08
#